data_AF-A0A917U9H5-F1
#
_entry.id   AF-A0A917U9H5-F1
#
_cell.length_a   1.000
_cell.length_b   1.000
_cell.length_c   1.000
_cell.angle_alpha   90.00
_cell.angle_beta   90.00
_cell.angle_gamma   90.00
#
_symmetry.space_group_name_H-M   'P 1'
#
loop_
_entity.id
_entity.type
_entity.pdbx_description
1 polymer ?
#
loop_
_entity_poly.entity_id
_entity_poly.type
_entity_poly.pdbx_seq_one_letter_code
_entity_poly.pdbx_strand_id
1 'polypeptide(L)'
;MRADRHAVGQDVALALGLLALGALQVGLQRSGWVALVGVACVALPVAARRSHPLPAVVLGWGVLLVSEGLGHDVTSEGYATILALVLTVYSVARHGHRWEQLAGLALALAFTWVGVLINDPTDVPSLLLTTIIVGAPWAAGYAVRASLERRDQVVVENLRLISERERHTREAIASNRTEIARDLHDVLGHSLAVMVMQLGAADHAFTRDPTRARLALRAARSTGKEAMDELRTLVALFREEPGALGTGPTPRLVDAAGLVDELTSAGLDVRLDVDDPLPALGPAEDLAAYRIVQESLTNAVRHGSGDVRVRLESKAGLVHIVIDNRVDDAGASDRREQGSHDLGFGLIGMEERARSCGGWLRTTRPPGRFRLEAAVPIKVAP
;
A
#
# COMPACT_ATOMS: atom_id res chain seq x y z
N MET A 1 -8.67 28.64 14.43
CA MET A 1 -8.81 29.69 15.46
C MET A 1 -7.60 29.86 16.39
N ARG A 2 -7.03 28.81 17.02
CA ARG A 2 -5.76 28.95 17.77
C ARG A 2 -4.54 29.20 16.86
N ALA A 3 -4.47 28.56 15.69
CA ALA A 3 -3.39 28.75 14.73
C ALA A 3 -3.29 30.19 14.18
N ASP A 4 -4.43 30.84 13.89
CA ASP A 4 -4.45 32.22 13.38
C ASP A 4 -3.97 33.25 14.41
N ARG A 5 -4.30 33.05 15.70
CA ARG A 5 -3.82 33.95 16.78
C ARG A 5 -2.31 33.86 16.95
N HIS A 6 -1.72 32.67 16.80
CA HIS A 6 -0.26 32.51 16.84
C HIS A 6 0.42 33.16 15.65
N ALA A 7 -0.16 33.09 14.45
CA ALA A 7 0.39 33.73 13.26
C ALA A 7 0.39 35.26 13.37
N VAL A 8 -0.69 35.86 13.88
CA VAL A 8 -0.77 37.31 14.11
C VAL A 8 0.25 37.76 15.17
N GLY A 9 0.41 37.00 16.26
CA GLY A 9 1.42 37.29 17.28
C GLY A 9 2.86 37.29 16.74
N GLN A 10 3.18 36.36 15.84
CA GLN A 10 4.49 36.29 15.19
C GLN A 10 4.75 37.47 14.25
N ASP A 11 3.75 37.90 13.47
CA ASP A 11 3.92 39.02 12.56
C ASP A 11 4.04 40.36 13.30
N VAL A 12 3.30 40.54 14.41
CA VAL A 12 3.45 41.71 15.30
C VAL A 12 4.84 41.71 15.95
N ALA A 13 5.30 40.57 16.47
CA ALA A 13 6.64 40.47 17.05
C ALA A 13 7.74 40.78 16.03
N LEU A 14 7.59 40.33 14.79
CA LEU A 14 8.52 40.64 13.71
C LEU A 14 8.51 42.13 13.36
N ALA A 15 7.34 42.76 13.25
CA ALA A 15 7.21 44.18 12.97
C ALA A 15 7.87 45.03 14.08
N LEU A 16 7.64 44.67 15.35
CA LEU A 16 8.28 45.33 16.50
C LEU A 16 9.80 45.10 16.52
N GLY A 17 10.27 43.90 16.14
CA GLY A 17 11.70 43.61 16.01
C GLY A 17 12.37 44.44 14.93
N LEU A 18 11.73 44.58 13.77
CA LEU A 18 12.22 45.45 12.67
C LEU A 18 12.19 46.92 13.07
N LEU A 19 11.15 47.36 13.78
CA LEU A 19 11.07 48.72 14.32
C LEU A 19 12.20 49.01 15.31
N ALA A 20 12.44 48.10 16.27
CA ALA A 20 13.51 48.25 17.26
C ALA A 20 14.89 48.26 16.60
N LEU A 21 15.12 47.38 15.62
CA LEU A 21 16.36 47.33 14.86
C LEU A 21 16.57 48.62 14.06
N GLY A 22 15.56 49.11 13.36
CA GLY A 22 15.65 50.35 12.59
C GLY A 22 15.83 51.58 13.48
N ALA A 23 15.15 51.64 14.64
CA ALA A 23 15.35 52.71 15.62
C ALA A 23 16.78 52.75 16.17
N LEU A 24 17.38 51.58 16.41
CA LEU A 24 18.78 51.46 16.80
C LEU A 24 19.71 51.97 15.68
N GLN A 25 19.45 51.62 14.43
CA GLN A 25 20.24 52.06 13.28
C GLN A 25 20.19 53.58 13.08
N VAL A 26 18.99 54.18 13.14
CA VAL A 26 18.80 55.64 13.10
C VAL A 26 19.54 56.33 14.25
N GLY A 27 19.50 55.75 15.45
CA GLY A 27 20.25 56.27 16.60
C GLY A 27 21.76 56.24 16.42
N LEU A 28 22.30 55.17 15.81
CA LEU A 28 23.71 55.03 15.50
C LEU A 28 24.17 56.02 14.42
N GLN A 29 23.33 56.29 13.41
CA GLN A 29 23.63 57.21 12.32
C GLN A 29 23.35 58.70 12.66
N ARG A 30 22.65 58.97 13.78
CA ARG A 30 22.27 60.31 14.25
C ARG A 30 21.37 61.10 13.28
N SER A 31 20.55 60.40 12.51
CA SER A 31 19.73 60.95 11.42
C SER A 31 18.48 61.73 11.86
N GLY A 32 18.23 61.81 13.17
CA GLY A 32 17.14 62.59 13.75
C GLY A 32 15.78 61.87 13.75
N TRP A 33 14.75 62.57 14.24
CA TRP A 33 13.43 61.98 14.49
C TRP A 33 12.62 61.69 13.22
N VAL A 34 12.91 62.37 12.10
CA VAL A 34 12.23 62.17 10.81
C VAL A 34 12.53 60.77 10.25
N ALA A 35 13.80 60.33 10.31
CA ALA A 35 14.21 58.99 9.90
C ALA A 35 13.52 57.90 10.75
N LEU A 36 13.36 58.14 12.06
CA LEU A 36 12.66 57.23 12.97
C LEU A 36 11.18 57.06 12.59
N VAL A 37 10.51 58.16 12.20
CA VAL A 37 9.12 58.11 11.71
C VAL A 37 9.03 57.33 10.39
N GLY A 38 9.97 57.55 9.46
CA GLY A 38 10.05 56.80 8.21
C GLY A 38 10.19 55.29 8.44
N VAL A 39 11.14 54.89 9.29
CA VAL A 39 11.35 53.49 9.70
C VAL A 39 10.07 52.90 10.31
N ALA A 40 9.39 53.64 11.19
CA ALA A 40 8.14 53.17 11.80
C ALA A 40 7.03 52.95 10.76
N CYS A 41 6.89 53.87 9.82
CA CYS A 41 5.88 53.77 8.76
C CYS A 41 6.15 52.59 7.80
N VAL A 42 7.40 52.15 7.65
CA VAL A 42 7.75 50.98 6.84
C VAL A 42 7.66 49.67 7.64
N ALA A 43 8.05 49.68 8.92
CA ALA A 43 8.06 48.47 9.75
C ALA A 43 6.68 48.05 10.25
N LEU A 44 5.80 48.99 10.62
CA LEU A 44 4.49 48.67 11.20
C LEU A 44 3.55 47.92 10.23
N PRO A 45 3.48 48.25 8.92
CA PRO A 45 2.66 47.50 7.97
C PRO A 45 3.02 46.01 7.84
N VAL A 46 4.23 45.60 8.24
CA VAL A 46 4.65 44.19 8.27
C VAL A 46 3.75 43.36 9.20
N ALA A 47 3.20 43.96 10.26
CA ALA A 47 2.28 43.26 11.17
C ALA A 47 0.99 42.80 10.49
N ALA A 48 0.54 43.54 9.46
CA ALA A 48 -0.66 43.24 8.69
C ALA A 48 -0.37 42.54 7.35
N ARG A 49 0.88 42.13 7.08
CA ARG A 49 1.31 41.64 5.75
C ARG A 49 0.59 40.39 5.26
N ARG A 50 -0.01 39.60 6.15
CA ARG A 50 -0.75 38.37 5.78
C ARG A 50 -2.24 38.61 5.59
N SER A 51 -2.84 39.52 6.36
CA SER A 51 -4.27 39.85 6.28
C SER A 51 -4.57 40.93 5.24
N HIS A 52 -3.68 41.91 5.11
CA HIS A 52 -3.79 43.05 4.19
C HIS A 52 -2.47 43.27 3.43
N PRO A 53 -2.07 42.31 2.57
CA PRO A 53 -0.78 42.35 1.89
C PRO A 53 -0.62 43.56 0.95
N LEU A 54 -1.66 43.92 0.18
CA LEU A 54 -1.59 45.04 -0.75
C LEU A 54 -1.48 46.39 -0.01
N PRO A 55 -2.31 46.71 1.01
CA PRO A 55 -2.09 47.90 1.83
C PRO A 55 -0.70 47.97 2.47
N ALA A 56 -0.14 46.82 2.90
CA ALA A 56 1.21 46.79 3.46
C ALA A 56 2.28 47.21 2.45
N VAL A 57 2.13 46.81 1.18
CA VAL A 57 3.00 47.28 0.09
C VAL A 57 2.80 48.77 -0.18
N VAL A 58 1.55 49.23 -0.33
CA VAL A 58 1.28 50.65 -0.62
C VAL A 58 1.84 51.57 0.47
N LEU A 59 1.65 51.22 1.75
CA LEU A 59 2.13 52.03 2.87
C LEU A 59 3.66 52.00 2.96
N GLY A 60 4.29 50.82 2.92
CA GLY A 60 5.74 50.71 3.06
C GLY A 60 6.51 51.34 1.90
N TRP A 61 6.09 51.07 0.66
CA TRP A 61 6.78 51.57 -0.54
C TRP A 61 6.40 53.01 -0.87
N GLY A 62 5.17 53.45 -0.56
CA GLY A 62 4.77 54.84 -0.71
C GLY A 62 5.54 55.79 0.21
N VAL A 63 5.84 55.37 1.45
CA VAL A 63 6.68 56.14 2.39
C VAL A 63 8.08 56.35 1.85
N LEU A 64 8.63 55.36 1.15
CA LEU A 64 9.94 55.47 0.52
C LEU A 64 9.95 56.56 -0.56
N LEU A 65 8.99 56.51 -1.49
CA LEU A 65 8.86 57.53 -2.54
C LEU A 65 8.68 58.94 -1.97
N VAL A 66 7.84 59.09 -0.93
CA VAL A 66 7.61 60.40 -0.29
C VAL A 66 8.86 60.91 0.40
N SER A 67 9.60 60.04 1.09
CA SER A 67 10.82 60.43 1.81
C SER A 67 11.92 60.85 0.83
N GLU A 68 12.06 60.12 -0.27
CA GLU A 68 13.02 60.40 -1.34
C GLU A 68 12.69 61.74 -2.03
N GLY A 69 11.40 62.02 -2.29
CA GLY A 69 10.95 63.32 -2.80
C GLY A 69 11.19 64.50 -1.84
N LEU A 70 11.35 64.23 -0.54
CA LEU A 70 11.73 65.22 0.48
C LEU A 70 13.26 65.32 0.67
N GLY A 71 14.05 64.58 -0.12
CA GLY A 71 15.51 64.55 -0.02
C GLY A 71 16.05 63.68 1.13
N HIS A 72 15.23 62.78 1.68
CA HIS A 72 15.62 61.85 2.75
C HIS A 72 15.62 60.41 2.23
N ASP A 73 16.80 59.80 2.15
CA ASP A 73 16.92 58.38 1.81
C ASP A 73 16.79 57.49 3.05
N VAL A 74 15.57 57.01 3.30
CA VAL A 74 15.25 56.11 4.44
C VAL A 74 15.89 54.71 4.28
N THR A 75 16.35 54.34 3.09
CA THR A 75 17.05 53.06 2.87
C THR A 75 18.51 53.13 3.28
N SER A 76 19.12 54.32 3.22
CA SER A 76 20.47 54.56 3.73
C SER A 76 20.58 54.42 5.26
N GLU A 77 19.45 54.54 5.96
CA GLU A 77 19.35 54.44 7.42
C GLU A 77 19.64 53.04 7.98
N GLY A 78 19.52 52.00 7.14
CA GLY A 78 19.97 50.65 7.48
C GLY A 78 19.12 49.51 6.94
N TYR A 79 19.60 48.28 7.18
CA TYR A 79 19.01 47.06 6.62
C TYR A 79 17.60 46.72 7.10
N ALA A 80 17.13 47.26 8.24
CA ALA A 80 15.80 46.95 8.77
C ALA A 80 14.68 47.36 7.80
N THR A 81 14.81 48.53 7.16
CA THR A 81 13.87 49.05 6.17
C THR A 81 13.81 48.15 4.94
N ILE A 82 14.98 47.75 4.42
CA ILE A 82 15.09 46.85 3.26
C ILE A 82 14.43 45.50 3.56
N LEU A 83 14.70 44.92 4.73
CA LEU A 83 14.09 43.67 5.15
C LEU A 83 12.56 43.78 5.26
N ALA A 84 12.04 44.86 5.84
CA ALA A 84 10.61 45.11 5.92
C ALA A 84 9.96 45.17 4.53
N LEU A 85 10.56 45.91 3.59
CA LEU A 85 10.08 46.03 2.21
C LEU A 85 10.10 44.69 1.47
N VAL A 86 11.20 43.95 1.55
CA VAL A 86 11.32 42.59 0.98
C VAL A 86 10.22 41.67 1.52
N LEU A 87 9.94 41.74 2.82
CA LEU A 87 8.90 40.93 3.46
C LEU A 87 7.49 41.31 2.98
N THR A 88 7.20 42.58 2.73
CA THR A 88 5.88 42.99 2.20
C THR A 88 5.66 42.47 0.77
N VAL A 89 6.68 42.54 -0.09
CA VAL A 89 6.62 42.05 -1.48
C VAL A 89 6.52 40.52 -1.54
N TYR A 90 7.30 39.81 -0.72
CA TYR A 90 7.13 38.37 -0.56
C TYR A 90 5.72 38.01 -0.10
N SER A 91 5.18 38.78 0.85
CA SER A 91 3.87 38.48 1.46
C SER A 91 2.72 38.74 0.51
N VAL A 92 2.77 39.76 -0.35
CA VAL A 92 1.72 39.99 -1.37
C VAL A 92 1.71 38.91 -2.43
N ALA A 93 2.88 38.42 -2.86
CA ALA A 93 2.97 37.29 -3.77
C ALA A 93 2.40 36.00 -3.17
N ARG A 94 2.66 35.77 -1.88
CA ARG A 94 2.27 34.56 -1.17
C ARG A 94 0.80 34.55 -0.75
N HIS A 95 0.31 35.63 -0.15
CA HIS A 95 -1.00 35.66 0.51
C HIS A 95 -2.05 36.47 -0.25
N GLY A 96 -1.66 37.34 -1.19
CA GLY A 96 -2.60 38.19 -1.92
C GLY A 96 -3.39 37.43 -2.99
N HIS A 97 -4.55 37.96 -3.37
CA HIS A 97 -5.31 37.45 -4.52
C HIS A 97 -4.52 37.60 -5.83
N ARG A 98 -4.88 36.86 -6.89
CA ARG A 98 -4.12 36.86 -8.17
C ARG A 98 -3.88 38.28 -8.72
N TRP A 99 -4.87 39.17 -8.60
CA TRP A 99 -4.74 40.56 -9.03
C TRP A 99 -3.87 41.38 -8.07
N GLU A 100 -3.95 41.15 -6.75
CA GLU A 100 -3.14 41.83 -5.73
C GLU A 100 -1.65 41.49 -5.88
N GLN A 101 -1.33 40.26 -6.31
CA GLN A 101 0.05 39.85 -6.58
C GLN A 101 0.70 40.68 -7.68
N LEU A 102 -0.03 40.85 -8.80
CA LEU A 102 0.43 41.63 -9.94
C LEU A 102 0.44 43.13 -9.62
N ALA A 103 -0.62 43.63 -8.97
CA ALA A 103 -0.72 45.02 -8.55
C ALA A 103 0.38 45.39 -7.56
N GLY A 104 0.64 44.54 -6.56
CA GLY A 104 1.69 44.74 -5.57
C GLY A 104 3.09 44.74 -6.17
N LEU A 105 3.37 43.85 -7.13
CA LEU A 105 4.63 43.86 -7.88
C LEU A 105 4.79 45.15 -8.70
N ALA A 106 3.76 45.50 -9.47
CA ALA A 106 3.77 46.69 -10.32
C ALA A 106 3.95 47.97 -9.50
N LEU A 107 3.27 48.08 -8.35
CA LEU A 107 3.40 49.23 -7.45
C LEU A 107 4.79 49.28 -6.80
N ALA A 108 5.32 48.17 -6.29
CA ALA A 108 6.65 48.15 -5.70
C ALA A 108 7.73 48.55 -6.71
N LEU A 109 7.67 48.00 -7.94
CA LEU A 109 8.57 48.38 -9.03
C LEU A 109 8.40 49.86 -9.41
N ALA A 110 7.16 50.33 -9.58
CA ALA A 110 6.90 51.74 -9.90
C ALA A 110 7.47 52.68 -8.85
N PHE A 111 7.25 52.40 -7.55
CA PHE A 111 7.83 53.21 -6.46
C PHE A 111 9.36 53.23 -6.53
N THR A 112 10.01 52.09 -6.72
CA THR A 112 11.49 52.04 -6.84
C THR A 112 12.03 52.75 -8.06
N TRP A 113 11.41 52.55 -9.23
CA TRP A 113 11.91 53.12 -10.47
C TRP A 113 11.72 54.63 -10.50
N VAL A 114 10.60 55.14 -10.00
CA VAL A 114 10.39 56.58 -9.85
C VAL A 114 11.44 57.18 -8.93
N GLY A 115 11.74 56.53 -7.79
CA GLY A 115 12.81 56.96 -6.89
C GLY A 115 14.18 57.08 -7.56
N VAL A 116 14.61 56.00 -8.24
CA VAL A 116 15.89 55.98 -8.99
C VAL A 116 15.91 57.06 -10.08
N LEU A 117 14.84 57.19 -10.87
CA LEU A 117 14.76 58.19 -11.95
C LEU A 117 14.74 59.63 -11.44
N ILE A 118 14.20 59.89 -10.24
CA ILE A 118 14.23 61.22 -9.63
C ILE A 118 15.66 61.61 -9.24
N ASN A 119 16.46 60.66 -8.74
CA ASN A 119 17.84 60.92 -8.34
C ASN A 119 18.79 61.01 -9.53
N ASP A 120 18.78 60.00 -10.41
CA ASP A 120 19.60 59.96 -11.62
C ASP A 120 18.89 59.15 -12.72
N PRO A 121 18.33 59.82 -13.74
CA PRO A 121 17.67 59.15 -14.87
C PRO A 121 18.57 58.21 -15.67
N THR A 122 19.90 58.33 -15.53
CA THR A 122 20.88 57.54 -16.28
C THR A 122 21.44 56.35 -15.49
N ASP A 123 21.04 56.16 -14.23
CA ASP A 123 21.50 55.08 -13.36
C ASP A 123 20.81 53.73 -13.66
N VAL A 124 21.15 53.17 -14.83
CA VAL A 124 20.71 51.85 -15.26
C VAL A 124 21.10 50.73 -14.28
N PRO A 125 22.32 50.71 -13.70
CA PRO A 125 22.68 49.71 -12.69
C PRO A 125 21.73 49.65 -11.49
N SER A 126 21.34 50.80 -10.93
CA SER A 126 20.40 50.83 -9.80
C SER A 126 18.98 50.39 -10.18
N LEU A 127 18.52 50.69 -11.41
CA LEU A 127 17.25 50.16 -11.91
C LEU A 127 17.26 48.63 -12.00
N LEU A 128 18.35 48.04 -12.47
CA LEU A 128 18.49 46.58 -12.53
C LEU A 128 18.54 45.97 -11.13
N LEU A 129 19.32 46.55 -10.22
CA LEU A 129 19.45 46.06 -8.84
C LEU A 129 18.12 46.10 -8.10
N THR A 130 17.39 47.22 -8.16
CA THR A 130 16.07 47.36 -7.50
C THR A 130 15.04 46.41 -8.09
N THR A 131 15.06 46.19 -9.40
CA THR A 131 14.20 45.19 -10.06
C THR A 131 14.46 43.78 -9.53
N ILE A 132 15.72 43.41 -9.30
CA ILE A 132 16.08 42.10 -8.73
C ILE A 132 15.65 42.00 -7.26
N ILE A 133 15.89 43.05 -6.46
CA ILE A 133 15.53 43.09 -5.04
C ILE A 133 14.01 42.99 -4.82
N VAL A 134 13.21 43.55 -5.73
CA VAL A 134 11.74 43.42 -5.70
C VAL A 134 11.27 42.10 -6.31
N GLY A 135 11.81 41.75 -7.48
CA GLY A 135 11.37 40.62 -8.29
C GLY A 135 11.68 39.26 -7.65
N ALA A 136 12.86 39.09 -7.04
CA ALA A 136 13.27 37.81 -6.47
C ALA A 136 12.41 37.38 -5.27
N PRO A 137 12.14 38.23 -4.26
CA PRO A 137 11.21 37.91 -3.17
C PRO A 137 9.78 37.68 -3.65
N TRP A 138 9.32 38.44 -4.64
CA TRP A 138 8.00 38.22 -5.24
C TRP A 138 7.90 36.84 -5.90
N ALA A 139 8.89 36.50 -6.74
CA ALA A 139 8.95 35.20 -7.41
C ALA A 139 9.05 34.05 -6.41
N ALA A 140 9.81 34.21 -5.33
CA ALA A 140 9.89 33.23 -4.25
C ALA A 140 8.54 33.06 -3.54
N GLY A 141 7.84 34.15 -3.22
CA GLY A 141 6.50 34.09 -2.63
C GLY A 141 5.49 33.39 -3.52
N TYR A 142 5.51 33.70 -4.82
CA TYR A 142 4.67 33.05 -5.83
C TYR A 142 4.99 31.55 -5.97
N ALA A 143 6.27 31.18 -6.04
CA ALA A 143 6.70 29.79 -6.17
C ALA A 143 6.32 28.95 -4.94
N VAL A 144 6.47 29.51 -3.73
CA VAL A 144 6.06 28.83 -2.49
C VAL A 144 4.54 28.62 -2.47
N ARG A 145 3.75 29.64 -2.84
CA ARG A 145 2.30 29.51 -2.95
C ARG A 145 1.91 28.41 -3.95
N ALA A 146 2.46 28.46 -5.16
CA ALA A 146 2.18 27.47 -6.20
C ALA A 146 2.57 26.05 -5.74
N SER A 147 3.65 25.91 -4.96
CA SER A 147 4.07 24.62 -4.41
C SER A 147 3.11 24.10 -3.34
N LEU A 148 2.56 24.98 -2.50
CA LEU A 148 1.54 24.61 -1.51
C LEU A 148 0.22 24.21 -2.18
N GLU A 149 -0.24 24.98 -3.17
CA GLU A 149 -1.45 24.65 -3.94
C GLU A 149 -1.33 23.28 -4.63
N ARG A 150 -0.15 22.95 -5.19
CA ARG A 150 0.11 21.61 -5.76
C ARG A 150 0.11 20.50 -4.71
N ARG A 151 0.68 20.74 -3.52
CA ARG A 151 0.68 19.76 -2.43
C ARG A 151 -0.75 19.46 -1.95
N ASP A 152 -1.57 20.49 -1.79
CA ASP A 152 -2.96 20.33 -1.37
C ASP A 152 -3.76 19.56 -2.42
N GLN A 153 -3.52 19.82 -3.72
CA GLN A 153 -4.11 19.04 -4.81
C GLN A 153 -3.74 17.55 -4.74
N VAL A 154 -2.45 17.25 -4.54
CA VAL A 154 -1.96 15.87 -4.41
C VAL A 154 -2.56 15.16 -3.20
N VAL A 155 -2.75 15.85 -2.07
CA VAL A 155 -3.40 15.27 -0.88
C VAL A 155 -4.87 14.94 -1.19
N VAL A 156 -5.60 15.86 -1.82
CA VAL A 156 -7.01 15.64 -2.20
C VAL A 156 -7.14 14.49 -3.19
N GLU A 157 -6.26 14.40 -4.17
CA GLU A 157 -6.25 13.31 -5.16
C GLU A 157 -5.93 11.96 -4.52
N ASN A 158 -4.94 11.88 -3.63
CA ASN A 158 -4.64 10.66 -2.90
C ASN A 158 -5.81 10.17 -2.06
N LEU A 159 -6.52 11.08 -1.37
CA LEU A 159 -7.71 10.72 -0.59
C LEU A 159 -8.83 10.15 -1.50
N ARG A 160 -9.00 10.68 -2.70
CA ARG A 160 -9.94 10.14 -3.69
C ARG A 160 -9.54 8.74 -4.15
N LEU A 161 -8.27 8.52 -4.50
CA LEU A 161 -7.76 7.22 -4.94
C LEU A 161 -7.89 6.15 -3.85
N ILE A 162 -7.66 6.49 -2.58
CA ILE A 162 -7.87 5.57 -1.45
C ILE A 162 -9.35 5.17 -1.37
N SER A 163 -10.26 6.14 -1.45
CA SER A 163 -11.70 5.88 -1.41
C SER A 163 -12.18 5.00 -2.57
N GLU A 164 -11.66 5.24 -3.79
CA GLU A 164 -11.97 4.44 -4.96
C GLU A 164 -11.47 3.00 -4.82
N ARG A 165 -10.23 2.81 -4.33
CA ARG A 165 -9.68 1.48 -4.05
C ARG A 165 -10.54 0.72 -3.05
N GLU A 166 -10.93 1.35 -1.94
CA GLU A 166 -11.81 0.71 -0.95
C GLU A 166 -13.16 0.30 -1.54
N ARG A 167 -13.73 1.12 -2.44
CA ARG A 167 -14.97 0.80 -3.14
C ARG A 167 -14.78 -0.40 -4.07
N HIS A 168 -13.72 -0.39 -4.89
CA HIS A 168 -13.39 -1.51 -5.77
C HIS A 168 -13.14 -2.81 -5.01
N THR A 169 -12.41 -2.77 -3.88
CA THR A 169 -12.21 -3.94 -3.03
C THR A 169 -13.53 -4.46 -2.46
N ARG A 170 -14.41 -3.57 -1.98
CA ARG A 170 -15.74 -3.95 -1.47
C ARG A 170 -16.61 -4.58 -2.56
N GLU A 171 -16.60 -4.03 -3.77
CA GLU A 171 -17.33 -4.57 -4.93
C GLU A 171 -16.77 -5.93 -5.34
N ALA A 172 -15.45 -6.09 -5.39
CA ALA A 172 -14.82 -7.37 -5.67
C ALA A 172 -15.19 -8.43 -4.63
N ILE A 173 -15.15 -8.11 -3.34
CA ILE A 173 -15.56 -9.02 -2.26
C ILE A 173 -17.05 -9.38 -2.39
N ALA A 174 -17.93 -8.42 -2.69
CA ALA A 174 -19.36 -8.68 -2.85
C ALA A 174 -19.67 -9.55 -4.08
N SER A 175 -18.99 -9.30 -5.20
CA SER A 175 -19.09 -10.11 -6.41
C SER A 175 -18.65 -11.55 -6.13
N ASN A 176 -17.49 -11.72 -5.50
CA ASN A 176 -16.95 -13.03 -5.16
C ASN A 176 -17.89 -13.80 -4.21
N ARG A 177 -18.44 -13.15 -3.18
CA ARG A 177 -19.46 -13.76 -2.30
C ARG A 177 -20.70 -14.25 -3.07
N THR A 178 -21.12 -13.52 -4.10
CA THR A 178 -22.29 -13.88 -4.91
C THR A 178 -21.99 -15.08 -5.81
N GLU A 179 -20.80 -15.11 -6.39
CA GLU A 179 -20.28 -16.23 -7.19
C GLU A 179 -20.15 -17.50 -6.33
N ILE A 180 -19.50 -17.40 -5.16
CA ILE A 180 -19.40 -18.51 -4.20
C ILE A 180 -20.78 -19.04 -3.82
N ALA A 181 -21.73 -18.16 -3.50
CA ALA A 181 -23.08 -18.58 -3.10
C ALA A 181 -23.78 -19.35 -4.23
N ARG A 182 -23.54 -18.99 -5.49
CA ARG A 182 -24.09 -19.67 -6.65
C ARG A 182 -23.46 -21.05 -6.85
N ASP A 183 -22.13 -21.14 -6.84
CA ASP A 183 -21.42 -22.41 -7.02
C ASP A 183 -21.78 -23.41 -5.91
N LEU A 184 -21.87 -22.93 -4.66
CA LEU A 184 -22.36 -23.74 -3.55
C LEU A 184 -23.81 -24.18 -3.76
N HIS A 185 -24.68 -23.31 -4.24
CA HIS A 185 -26.08 -23.63 -4.49
C HIS A 185 -26.24 -24.66 -5.61
N ASP A 186 -25.46 -24.57 -6.69
CA ASP A 186 -25.55 -25.47 -7.82
C ASP A 186 -25.07 -26.89 -7.44
N VAL A 187 -23.93 -27.01 -6.74
CA VAL A 187 -23.41 -28.30 -6.25
C VAL A 187 -24.35 -28.94 -5.23
N LEU A 188 -24.79 -28.18 -4.23
CA LEU A 188 -25.70 -28.68 -3.19
C LEU A 188 -27.08 -29.01 -3.76
N GLY A 189 -27.64 -28.12 -4.58
CA GLY A 189 -28.99 -28.25 -5.13
C GLY A 189 -29.12 -29.47 -6.02
N HIS A 190 -28.17 -29.69 -6.93
CA HIS A 190 -28.17 -30.85 -7.81
C HIS A 190 -28.01 -32.17 -7.03
N SER A 191 -27.04 -32.22 -6.13
CA SER A 191 -26.73 -33.43 -5.36
C SER A 191 -27.87 -33.83 -4.42
N LEU A 192 -28.51 -32.85 -3.76
CA LEU A 192 -29.67 -33.09 -2.92
C LEU A 192 -30.87 -33.58 -3.74
N ALA A 193 -31.12 -33.00 -4.93
CA ALA A 193 -32.21 -33.46 -5.79
C ALA A 193 -32.04 -34.93 -6.21
N VAL A 194 -30.83 -35.32 -6.62
CA VAL A 194 -30.50 -36.71 -6.97
C VAL A 194 -30.66 -37.64 -5.77
N MET A 195 -30.18 -37.22 -4.59
CA MET A 195 -30.29 -38.01 -3.37
C MET A 195 -31.76 -38.21 -2.93
N VAL A 196 -32.59 -37.17 -3.00
CA VAL A 196 -34.03 -37.26 -2.69
C VAL A 196 -34.73 -38.21 -3.67
N MET A 197 -34.41 -38.16 -4.97
CA MET A 197 -34.94 -39.10 -5.95
C MET A 197 -34.54 -40.55 -5.65
N GLN A 198 -33.27 -40.79 -5.31
CA GLN A 198 -32.76 -42.12 -4.97
C GLN A 198 -33.38 -42.65 -3.66
N LEU A 199 -33.61 -41.80 -2.66
CA LEU A 199 -34.32 -42.14 -1.43
C LEU A 199 -35.78 -42.50 -1.70
N GLY A 200 -36.48 -41.75 -2.56
CA GLY A 200 -37.84 -42.07 -2.98
C GLY A 200 -37.93 -43.41 -3.73
N ALA A 201 -36.94 -43.71 -4.58
CA ALA A 201 -36.85 -45.01 -5.26
C ALA A 201 -36.60 -46.17 -4.27
N ALA A 202 -35.78 -45.94 -3.23
CA ALA A 202 -35.55 -46.92 -2.18
C ALA A 202 -36.82 -47.21 -1.37
N ASP A 203 -37.57 -46.17 -1.00
CA ASP A 203 -38.82 -46.28 -0.25
C ASP A 203 -39.88 -47.09 -1.02
N HIS A 204 -40.04 -46.80 -2.32
CA HIS A 204 -40.98 -47.54 -3.18
C HIS A 204 -40.62 -49.02 -3.36
N ALA A 205 -39.32 -49.35 -3.40
CA ALA A 205 -38.83 -50.71 -3.58
C ALA A 205 -38.74 -51.51 -2.26
N PHE A 206 -38.81 -50.87 -1.10
CA PHE A 206 -38.41 -51.44 0.19
C PHE A 206 -39.08 -52.79 0.52
N THR A 207 -40.39 -52.90 0.27
CA THR A 207 -41.17 -54.13 0.49
C THR A 207 -41.23 -55.08 -0.71
N ARG A 208 -41.05 -54.57 -1.95
CA ARG A 208 -41.25 -55.34 -3.18
C ARG A 208 -39.95 -55.93 -3.74
N ASP A 209 -38.86 -55.20 -3.62
CA ASP A 209 -37.53 -55.60 -4.09
C ASP A 209 -36.46 -55.01 -3.13
N PRO A 210 -36.19 -55.73 -2.02
CA PRO A 210 -35.23 -55.28 -1.00
C PRO A 210 -33.81 -55.10 -1.54
N THR A 211 -33.46 -55.80 -2.62
CA THR A 211 -32.15 -55.72 -3.26
C THR A 211 -32.01 -54.38 -4.00
N ARG A 212 -33.02 -53.98 -4.78
CA ARG A 212 -33.07 -52.64 -5.40
C ARG A 212 -33.10 -51.52 -4.36
N ALA A 213 -33.85 -51.68 -3.27
CA ALA A 213 -33.89 -50.69 -2.19
C ALA A 213 -32.49 -50.47 -1.57
N ARG A 214 -31.73 -51.55 -1.29
CA ARG A 214 -30.35 -51.45 -0.80
C ARG A 214 -29.39 -50.80 -1.80
N LEU A 215 -29.57 -51.02 -3.10
CA LEU A 215 -28.76 -50.36 -4.13
C LEU A 215 -29.04 -48.86 -4.19
N ALA A 216 -30.32 -48.45 -4.16
CA ALA A 216 -30.71 -47.04 -4.15
C ALA A 216 -30.22 -46.29 -2.90
N LEU A 217 -30.28 -46.92 -1.71
CA LEU A 217 -29.70 -46.36 -0.48
C LEU A 217 -28.17 -46.20 -0.55
N ARG A 218 -27.46 -47.15 -1.18
CA ARG A 218 -26.00 -47.04 -1.39
C ARG A 218 -25.66 -45.90 -2.35
N ALA A 219 -26.42 -45.74 -3.42
CA ALA A 219 -26.27 -44.64 -4.36
C ALA A 219 -26.46 -43.28 -3.64
N ALA A 220 -27.53 -43.15 -2.84
CA ALA A 220 -27.81 -41.93 -2.07
C ALA A 220 -26.66 -41.58 -1.11
N ARG A 221 -26.09 -42.60 -0.45
CA ARG A 221 -24.93 -42.44 0.42
C ARG A 221 -23.66 -42.02 -0.34
N SER A 222 -23.43 -42.55 -1.55
CA SER A 222 -22.28 -42.17 -2.38
C SER A 222 -22.38 -40.72 -2.82
N THR A 223 -23.53 -40.34 -3.41
CA THR A 223 -23.79 -38.97 -3.88
C THR A 223 -23.66 -37.95 -2.74
N GLY A 224 -24.14 -38.29 -1.52
CA GLY A 224 -23.96 -37.41 -0.36
C GLY A 224 -22.52 -37.29 0.12
N LYS A 225 -21.72 -38.35 -0.03
CA LYS A 225 -20.30 -38.30 0.31
C LYS A 225 -19.50 -37.48 -0.70
N GLU A 226 -19.76 -37.69 -1.99
CA GLU A 226 -19.15 -36.94 -3.11
C GLU A 226 -19.43 -35.44 -2.98
N ALA A 227 -20.70 -35.04 -2.78
CA ALA A 227 -21.06 -33.63 -2.59
C ALA A 227 -20.38 -32.97 -1.38
N MET A 228 -20.22 -33.70 -0.28
CA MET A 228 -19.53 -33.19 0.91
C MET A 228 -18.02 -33.04 0.69
N ASP A 229 -17.40 -33.91 -0.10
CA ASP A 229 -15.98 -33.83 -0.44
C ASP A 229 -15.71 -32.71 -1.47
N GLU A 230 -16.61 -32.50 -2.44
CA GLU A 230 -16.57 -31.39 -3.39
C GLU A 230 -16.73 -30.03 -2.67
N LEU A 231 -17.68 -29.92 -1.73
CA LEU A 231 -17.87 -28.70 -0.93
C LEU A 231 -16.65 -28.41 -0.03
N ARG A 232 -16.04 -29.43 0.56
CA ARG A 232 -14.79 -29.26 1.32
C ARG A 232 -13.64 -28.77 0.45
N THR A 233 -13.57 -29.25 -0.80
CA THR A 233 -12.54 -28.86 -1.76
C THR A 233 -12.72 -27.41 -2.20
N LEU A 234 -13.95 -27.00 -2.52
CA LEU A 234 -14.27 -25.59 -2.82
C LEU A 234 -13.95 -24.67 -1.63
N VAL A 235 -14.37 -25.03 -0.42
CA VAL A 235 -14.07 -24.24 0.80
C VAL A 235 -12.58 -24.18 1.10
N ALA A 236 -11.81 -25.25 0.81
CA ALA A 236 -10.36 -25.27 1.00
C ALA A 236 -9.65 -24.32 0.03
N LEU A 237 -10.08 -24.29 -1.25
CA LEU A 237 -9.53 -23.38 -2.28
C LEU A 237 -9.72 -21.90 -1.89
N PHE A 238 -10.86 -21.54 -1.29
CA PHE A 238 -11.12 -20.17 -0.83
C PHE A 238 -10.46 -19.82 0.52
N ARG A 239 -9.91 -20.80 1.25
CA ARG A 239 -9.22 -20.56 2.52
C ARG A 239 -7.74 -20.18 2.35
N GLU A 240 -7.23 -20.24 1.12
CA GLU A 240 -5.85 -19.88 0.77
C GLU A 240 -5.65 -18.37 0.51
N GLU A 241 -6.47 -17.47 1.09
CA GLU A 241 -6.00 -16.09 1.31
C GLU A 241 -5.04 -16.05 2.51
N PRO A 242 -3.85 -15.44 2.38
CA PRO A 242 -2.84 -15.41 3.44
C PRO A 242 -3.33 -14.50 4.58
N GLY A 243 -3.90 -15.11 5.62
CA GLY A 243 -4.23 -14.40 6.86
C GLY A 243 -5.26 -15.06 7.79
N ALA A 244 -5.94 -16.13 7.38
CA ALA A 244 -7.07 -16.68 8.14
C ALA A 244 -6.85 -18.10 8.72
N LEU A 245 -5.65 -18.41 9.19
CA LEU A 245 -5.43 -19.49 10.18
C LEU A 245 -4.69 -18.89 11.37
N GLY A 246 -5.20 -19.21 12.57
CA GLY A 246 -4.94 -18.51 13.82
C GLY A 246 -3.48 -18.39 14.26
N THR A 247 -3.31 -17.63 15.34
CA THR A 247 -2.10 -17.28 16.10
C THR A 247 -1.29 -18.47 16.65
N GLY A 248 -1.04 -19.50 15.83
CA GLY A 248 -0.02 -20.51 16.06
C GLY A 248 1.28 -20.16 15.31
N PRO A 249 2.43 -20.70 15.74
CA PRO A 249 3.67 -20.57 14.97
C PRO A 249 3.47 -21.14 13.55
N THR A 250 4.02 -20.47 12.55
CA THR A 250 3.99 -20.93 11.15
C THR A 250 4.59 -22.34 11.07
N PRO A 251 3.87 -23.33 10.49
CA PRO A 251 4.38 -24.69 10.35
C PRO A 251 5.67 -24.74 9.53
N ARG A 252 6.59 -25.60 9.96
CA ARG A 252 7.92 -25.80 9.37
C ARG A 252 8.10 -27.23 8.91
N LEU A 253 9.01 -27.48 7.98
CA LEU A 253 9.30 -28.82 7.46
C LEU A 253 9.71 -29.79 8.57
N VAL A 254 10.37 -29.31 9.64
CA VAL A 254 10.70 -30.12 10.83
C VAL A 254 9.45 -30.68 11.53
N ASP A 255 8.30 -30.03 11.38
CA ASP A 255 7.02 -30.47 11.95
C ASP A 255 6.38 -31.60 11.12
N ALA A 256 6.97 -31.99 9.98
CA ALA A 256 6.48 -33.10 9.15
C ALA A 256 6.52 -34.46 9.87
N ALA A 257 7.41 -34.63 10.85
CA ALA A 257 7.42 -35.80 11.73
C ALA A 257 6.07 -35.98 12.46
N GLY A 258 5.48 -34.88 12.94
CA GLY A 258 4.17 -34.91 13.59
C GLY A 258 3.04 -35.37 12.67
N LEU A 259 3.07 -34.98 11.39
CA LEU A 259 2.09 -35.46 10.39
C LEU A 259 2.19 -36.98 10.18
N VAL A 260 3.41 -37.52 10.18
CA VAL A 260 3.66 -38.96 10.03
C VAL A 260 3.20 -39.71 11.28
N ASP A 261 3.48 -39.18 12.47
CA ASP A 261 3.05 -39.76 13.74
C ASP A 261 1.53 -39.81 13.88
N GLU A 262 0.83 -38.75 13.46
CA GLU A 262 -0.64 -38.71 13.43
C GLU A 262 -1.23 -39.80 12.52
N LEU A 263 -0.69 -39.95 11.30
CA LEU A 263 -1.15 -40.96 10.35
C LEU A 263 -0.80 -42.38 10.79
N THR A 264 0.36 -42.57 11.41
CA THR A 264 0.78 -43.86 11.98
C THR A 264 -0.12 -44.25 13.15
N SER A 265 -0.46 -43.30 14.03
CA SER A 265 -1.42 -43.49 15.13
C SER A 265 -2.84 -43.80 14.63
N ALA A 266 -3.19 -43.33 13.43
CA ALA A 266 -4.43 -43.67 12.74
C ALA A 266 -4.41 -45.05 12.03
N GLY A 267 -3.29 -45.79 12.13
CA GLY A 267 -3.18 -47.17 11.64
C GLY A 267 -2.60 -47.33 10.23
N LEU A 268 -2.00 -46.28 9.65
CA LEU A 268 -1.32 -46.34 8.34
C LEU A 268 0.16 -46.72 8.50
N ASP A 269 0.72 -47.55 7.60
CA ASP A 269 2.17 -47.84 7.54
C ASP A 269 2.89 -46.70 6.80
N VAL A 270 3.26 -45.65 7.54
CA VAL A 270 4.00 -44.50 7.04
C VAL A 270 5.42 -44.53 7.58
N ARG A 271 6.42 -44.49 6.69
CA ARG A 271 7.84 -44.42 7.07
C ARG A 271 8.44 -43.10 6.65
N LEU A 272 9.05 -42.41 7.60
CA LEU A 272 9.77 -41.17 7.39
C LEU A 272 11.27 -41.41 7.49
N ASP A 273 12.00 -41.01 6.45
CA ASP A 273 13.44 -41.11 6.33
C ASP A 273 13.98 -39.69 6.08
N VAL A 274 14.83 -39.20 6.98
CA VAL A 274 15.25 -37.79 7.01
C VAL A 274 16.75 -37.73 7.17
N ASP A 275 17.42 -36.98 6.29
CA ASP A 275 18.83 -36.64 6.47
C ASP A 275 19.03 -35.85 7.76
N ASP A 276 19.95 -36.31 8.63
CA ASP A 276 20.30 -35.63 9.87
C ASP A 276 21.71 -35.01 9.81
N PRO A 277 21.86 -33.68 9.90
CA PRO A 277 20.80 -32.66 10.02
C PRO A 277 20.24 -32.19 8.68
N LEU A 278 18.92 -31.99 8.61
CA LEU A 278 18.27 -31.23 7.55
C LEU A 278 18.70 -29.76 7.62
N PRO A 279 19.09 -29.14 6.49
CA PRO A 279 19.47 -27.73 6.47
C PRO A 279 18.27 -26.82 6.75
N ALA A 280 18.53 -25.68 7.39
CA ALA A 280 17.50 -24.66 7.61
C ALA A 280 17.08 -24.01 6.28
N LEU A 281 15.77 -23.96 6.05
CA LEU A 281 15.15 -23.28 4.91
C LEU A 281 14.72 -21.85 5.29
N GLY A 282 14.62 -20.97 4.29
CA GLY A 282 13.98 -19.68 4.46
C GLY A 282 12.49 -19.83 4.80
N PRO A 283 11.84 -18.85 5.45
CA PRO A 283 10.47 -19.00 5.95
C PRO A 283 9.43 -19.39 4.87
N ALA A 284 9.60 -18.91 3.65
CA ALA A 284 8.70 -19.22 2.53
C ALA A 284 8.97 -20.64 2.00
N GLU A 285 10.24 -21.01 1.84
CA GLU A 285 10.70 -22.34 1.42
C GLU A 285 10.28 -23.42 2.42
N ASP A 286 10.42 -23.15 3.72
CA ASP A 286 10.10 -24.05 4.82
C ASP A 286 8.60 -24.37 4.86
N LEU A 287 7.76 -23.34 4.74
CA LEU A 287 6.31 -23.49 4.66
C LEU A 287 5.89 -24.22 3.37
N ALA A 288 6.49 -23.88 2.22
CA ALA A 288 6.18 -24.53 0.95
C ALA A 288 6.52 -26.03 1.01
N ALA A 289 7.69 -26.39 1.54
CA ALA A 289 8.11 -27.78 1.72
C ALA A 289 7.16 -28.54 2.66
N TYR A 290 6.79 -27.96 3.80
CA TYR A 290 5.82 -28.54 4.73
C TYR A 290 4.47 -28.80 4.05
N ARG A 291 3.94 -27.82 3.29
CA ARG A 291 2.65 -27.95 2.60
C ARG A 291 2.68 -29.01 1.49
N ILE A 292 3.79 -29.15 0.77
CA ILE A 292 3.97 -30.22 -0.22
C ILE A 292 3.89 -31.58 0.46
N VAL A 293 4.56 -31.77 1.60
CA VAL A 293 4.50 -33.03 2.37
C VAL A 293 3.07 -33.30 2.87
N GLN A 294 2.42 -32.29 3.46
CA GLN A 294 1.06 -32.42 3.99
C GLN A 294 0.03 -32.81 2.93
N GLU A 295 0.03 -32.10 1.81
CA GLU A 295 -0.92 -32.34 0.71
C GLU A 295 -0.63 -33.70 0.04
N SER A 296 0.64 -34.07 -0.10
CA SER A 296 1.03 -35.38 -0.62
C SER A 296 0.60 -36.54 0.29
N LEU A 297 0.76 -36.40 1.60
CA LEU A 297 0.27 -37.37 2.58
C LEU A 297 -1.26 -37.48 2.55
N THR A 298 -1.96 -36.35 2.45
CA THR A 298 -3.41 -36.32 2.31
C THR A 298 -3.86 -37.04 1.03
N ASN A 299 -3.17 -36.82 -0.08
CA ASN A 299 -3.42 -37.52 -1.34
C ASN A 299 -3.13 -39.02 -1.24
N ALA A 300 -2.07 -39.42 -0.53
CA ALA A 300 -1.76 -40.83 -0.28
C ALA A 300 -2.86 -41.51 0.57
N VAL A 301 -3.47 -40.81 1.54
CA VAL A 301 -4.60 -41.33 2.32
C VAL A 301 -5.87 -41.44 1.47
N ARG A 302 -6.16 -40.44 0.63
CA ARG A 302 -7.37 -40.41 -0.20
C ARG A 302 -7.34 -41.41 -1.35
N HIS A 303 -6.17 -41.60 -1.96
CA HIS A 303 -6.03 -42.31 -3.23
C HIS A 303 -5.11 -43.54 -3.17
N GLY A 304 -4.39 -43.74 -2.07
CA GLY A 304 -3.51 -44.89 -1.85
C GLY A 304 -4.22 -46.08 -1.22
N SER A 305 -3.55 -47.23 -1.22
CA SER A 305 -4.08 -48.53 -0.77
C SER A 305 -3.13 -49.29 0.17
N GLY A 306 -2.20 -48.60 0.83
CA GLY A 306 -1.21 -49.25 1.68
C GLY A 306 -0.07 -48.33 2.15
N ASP A 307 1.16 -48.85 2.07
CA ASP A 307 2.35 -48.23 2.63
C ASP A 307 2.72 -46.90 1.95
N VAL A 308 3.18 -45.94 2.75
CA VAL A 308 3.68 -44.64 2.31
C VAL A 308 5.11 -44.44 2.81
N ARG A 309 6.03 -44.07 1.93
CA ARG A 309 7.40 -43.73 2.27
C ARG A 309 7.65 -42.27 1.95
N VAL A 310 8.04 -41.51 2.97
CA VAL A 310 8.44 -40.11 2.86
C VAL A 310 9.95 -40.05 3.08
N ARG A 311 10.66 -39.45 2.14
CA ARG A 311 12.08 -39.19 2.27
C ARG A 311 12.40 -37.72 2.07
N LEU A 312 13.16 -37.15 3.00
CA LEU A 312 13.65 -35.77 2.97
C LEU A 312 15.18 -35.82 2.93
N GLU A 313 15.76 -35.44 1.79
CA GLU A 313 17.22 -35.46 1.57
C GLU A 313 17.74 -34.05 1.23
N SER A 314 18.96 -33.73 1.64
CA SER A 314 19.66 -32.51 1.22
C SER A 314 20.67 -32.84 0.11
N LYS A 315 20.47 -32.27 -1.08
CA LYS A 315 21.37 -32.51 -2.22
C LYS A 315 21.50 -31.28 -3.10
N ALA A 316 22.74 -30.96 -3.46
CA ALA A 316 23.06 -29.89 -4.42
C ALA A 316 22.42 -28.52 -4.12
N GLY A 317 22.30 -28.16 -2.84
CA GLY A 317 21.70 -26.88 -2.43
C GLY A 317 20.16 -26.87 -2.44
N LEU A 318 19.54 -28.04 -2.53
CA LEU A 318 18.08 -28.24 -2.51
C LEU A 318 17.72 -29.24 -1.42
N VAL A 319 16.55 -29.05 -0.80
CA VAL A 319 15.86 -30.11 -0.05
C VAL A 319 14.97 -30.88 -1.02
N HIS A 320 15.29 -32.14 -1.22
CA HIS A 320 14.55 -33.09 -2.03
C HIS A 320 13.52 -33.82 -1.17
N ILE A 321 12.26 -33.77 -1.60
CA ILE A 321 11.11 -34.40 -0.97
C ILE A 321 10.66 -35.52 -1.90
N VAL A 322 10.72 -36.77 -1.44
CA VAL A 322 10.26 -37.94 -2.21
C VAL A 322 9.17 -38.64 -1.43
N ILE A 323 7.99 -38.78 -2.03
CA ILE A 323 6.85 -39.46 -1.42
C ILE A 323 6.42 -40.57 -2.35
N ASP A 324 6.43 -41.80 -1.85
CA ASP A 324 6.12 -43.01 -2.61
C ASP A 324 5.04 -43.80 -1.88
N ASN A 325 3.85 -43.92 -2.47
CA ASN A 325 2.72 -44.62 -1.88
C ASN A 325 2.17 -45.72 -2.81
N ARG A 326 1.66 -46.79 -2.21
CA ARG A 326 0.99 -47.86 -2.96
C ARG A 326 -0.37 -47.39 -3.49
N VAL A 327 -0.70 -47.77 -4.73
CA VAL A 327 -1.99 -47.53 -5.37
C VAL A 327 -2.48 -48.81 -6.03
N ASP A 328 -3.78 -49.07 -6.00
CA ASP A 328 -4.35 -50.24 -6.68
C ASP A 328 -4.48 -49.98 -8.18
N ASP A 329 -3.89 -50.88 -8.99
CA ASP A 329 -3.99 -50.84 -10.46
C ASP A 329 -5.43 -51.10 -10.96
N ALA A 330 -6.28 -51.68 -10.10
CA ALA A 330 -7.65 -52.10 -10.41
C ALA A 330 -8.62 -50.95 -10.76
N GLY A 331 -8.22 -49.69 -10.63
CA GLY A 331 -9.03 -48.54 -11.06
C GLY A 331 -8.47 -47.79 -12.27
N ALA A 332 -7.50 -48.33 -13.00
CA ALA A 332 -6.90 -47.64 -14.14
C ALA A 332 -7.70 -47.79 -15.45
N SER A 333 -8.53 -48.82 -15.58
CA SER A 333 -9.33 -49.06 -16.80
C SER A 333 -10.62 -48.23 -16.85
N ASP A 334 -11.29 -47.99 -15.72
CA ASP A 334 -12.56 -47.22 -15.70
C ASP A 334 -12.38 -45.70 -15.58
N ARG A 335 -11.19 -45.21 -15.21
CA ARG A 335 -10.92 -43.77 -15.02
C ARG A 335 -10.39 -43.04 -16.26
N ARG A 336 -10.34 -43.70 -17.42
CA ARG A 336 -10.00 -43.04 -18.70
C ARG A 336 -11.19 -42.39 -19.39
N GLU A 337 -12.42 -42.72 -19.01
CA GLU A 337 -13.64 -42.20 -19.66
C GLU A 337 -14.42 -41.17 -18.82
N GLN A 338 -14.07 -40.97 -17.54
CA GLN A 338 -14.59 -39.86 -16.73
C GLN A 338 -13.50 -38.81 -16.55
N GLY A 339 -13.81 -37.59 -16.98
CA GLY A 339 -12.86 -36.51 -17.25
C GLY A 339 -11.79 -36.27 -16.18
N SER A 340 -10.62 -35.89 -16.67
CA SER A 340 -9.38 -35.57 -15.95
C SER A 340 -9.44 -34.33 -15.03
N HIS A 341 -10.60 -33.95 -14.50
CA HIS A 341 -10.77 -32.68 -13.77
C HIS A 341 -10.55 -32.78 -12.26
N ASP A 342 -10.78 -33.94 -11.62
CA ASP A 342 -10.69 -34.06 -10.14
C ASP A 342 -9.28 -34.31 -9.58
N LEU A 343 -8.35 -34.83 -10.39
CA LEU A 343 -6.97 -35.13 -9.97
C LEU A 343 -6.01 -33.94 -10.14
N GLY A 344 -6.48 -32.81 -10.69
CA GLY A 344 -5.62 -31.71 -11.17
C GLY A 344 -5.24 -30.67 -10.12
N PHE A 345 -6.18 -30.23 -9.27
CA PHE A 345 -5.97 -29.02 -8.46
C PHE A 345 -4.92 -29.15 -7.36
N GLY A 346 -4.90 -30.28 -6.63
CA GLY A 346 -3.91 -30.52 -5.56
C GLY A 346 -2.47 -30.61 -6.11
N LEU A 347 -2.28 -31.25 -7.27
CA LEU A 347 -0.98 -31.36 -7.93
C LEU A 347 -0.52 -30.02 -8.51
N ILE A 348 -1.42 -29.24 -9.12
CA ILE A 348 -1.13 -27.90 -9.66
C ILE A 348 -0.71 -26.96 -8.52
N GLY A 349 -1.44 -26.93 -7.41
CA GLY A 349 -1.10 -26.08 -6.26
C GLY A 349 0.24 -26.45 -5.63
N MET A 350 0.57 -27.74 -5.52
CA MET A 350 1.90 -28.16 -5.04
C MET A 350 3.02 -27.77 -6.02
N GLU A 351 2.79 -27.86 -7.33
CA GLU A 351 3.77 -27.47 -8.35
C GLU A 351 4.01 -25.96 -8.38
N GLU A 352 2.95 -25.15 -8.30
CA GLU A 352 3.05 -23.69 -8.22
C GLU A 352 3.81 -23.25 -6.98
N ARG A 353 3.54 -23.85 -5.81
CA ARG A 353 4.28 -23.57 -4.57
C ARG A 353 5.76 -23.89 -4.73
N ALA A 354 6.11 -25.06 -5.27
CA ALA A 354 7.51 -25.41 -5.51
C ALA A 354 8.20 -24.41 -6.45
N ARG A 355 7.55 -24.04 -7.57
CA ARG A 355 8.08 -23.05 -8.52
C ARG A 355 8.21 -21.65 -7.91
N SER A 356 7.27 -21.23 -7.05
CA SER A 356 7.29 -19.90 -6.42
C SER A 356 8.55 -19.66 -5.57
N CYS A 357 9.12 -20.73 -5.02
CA CYS A 357 10.36 -20.71 -4.26
C CYS A 357 11.62 -20.86 -5.14
N GLY A 358 11.48 -21.11 -6.44
CA GLY A 358 12.58 -21.46 -7.36
C GLY A 358 12.90 -22.96 -7.39
N GLY A 359 11.99 -23.79 -6.90
CA GLY A 359 12.05 -25.25 -6.91
C GLY A 359 11.26 -25.88 -8.06
N TRP A 360 11.03 -27.19 -7.97
CA TRP A 360 10.25 -27.94 -8.95
C TRP A 360 9.52 -29.12 -8.30
N LEU A 361 8.52 -29.65 -8.99
CA LEU A 361 7.78 -30.85 -8.61
C LEU A 361 7.54 -31.73 -9.84
N ARG A 362 7.64 -33.04 -9.66
CA ARG A 362 7.38 -34.04 -10.69
C ARG A 362 6.66 -35.23 -10.07
N THR A 363 5.76 -35.83 -10.84
CA THR A 363 5.10 -37.07 -10.45
C THR A 363 5.43 -38.18 -11.44
N THR A 364 5.54 -39.39 -10.94
CA THR A 364 5.70 -40.62 -11.74
C THR A 364 4.77 -41.69 -11.19
N ARG A 365 4.37 -42.63 -12.05
CA ARG A 365 3.47 -43.71 -11.65
C ARG A 365 4.05 -45.07 -12.02
N PRO A 366 5.01 -45.59 -11.23
CA PRO A 366 5.47 -46.97 -11.38
C PRO A 366 4.31 -47.97 -11.19
N PRO A 367 4.42 -49.21 -11.70
CA PRO A 367 3.39 -50.22 -11.49
C PRO A 367 3.04 -50.40 -10.00
N GLY A 368 1.76 -50.28 -9.65
CA GLY A 368 1.26 -50.39 -8.27
C GLY A 368 1.67 -49.27 -7.31
N ARG A 369 2.33 -48.19 -7.78
CA ARG A 369 2.82 -47.09 -6.93
C ARG A 369 2.61 -45.72 -7.57
N PHE A 370 2.50 -44.70 -6.74
CA PHE A 370 2.56 -43.31 -7.12
C PHE A 370 3.75 -42.67 -6.41
N ARG A 371 4.59 -41.96 -7.17
CA ARG A 371 5.77 -41.29 -6.64
C ARG A 371 5.74 -39.81 -7.00
N LEU A 372 5.86 -38.97 -5.98
CA LEU A 372 6.03 -37.53 -6.07
C LEU A 372 7.45 -37.16 -5.66
N GLU A 373 8.10 -36.35 -6.48
CA GLU A 373 9.43 -35.82 -6.26
C GLU A 373 9.34 -34.29 -6.33
N ALA A 374 9.74 -33.60 -5.28
CA ALA A 374 9.84 -32.15 -5.26
C ALA A 374 11.23 -31.71 -4.78
N ALA A 375 11.67 -30.55 -5.23
CA ALA A 375 12.91 -29.94 -4.76
C ALA A 375 12.65 -28.47 -4.41
N VAL A 376 13.10 -28.05 -3.23
CA VAL A 376 12.98 -26.68 -2.73
C VAL A 376 14.38 -26.14 -2.43
N PRO A 377 14.75 -24.93 -2.90
CA PRO A 377 16.10 -24.40 -2.71
C PRO A 377 16.39 -24.01 -1.26
N ILE A 378 17.62 -24.27 -0.83
CA ILE A 378 18.13 -23.84 0.46
C ILE A 378 18.59 -22.39 0.33
N LYS A 379 17.64 -21.44 0.50
CA LYS A 379 17.98 -20.03 0.67
C LYS A 379 18.19 -19.77 2.15
N VAL A 380 19.45 -19.66 2.56
CA VAL A 380 19.78 -19.23 3.92
C VAL A 380 19.28 -17.78 4.05
N ALA A 381 18.38 -17.52 5.00
CA ALA A 381 17.99 -16.14 5.32
C ALA A 381 19.26 -15.37 5.74
N PRO A 382 19.47 -14.13 5.26
CA PRO A 382 20.64 -13.33 5.61
C PRO A 382 20.73 -13.01 7.10
#